data_AF-A0A560ZB36-F1
#
_entry.id   AF-A0A560ZB36-F1
#
_cell.length_a   1.000
_cell.length_b   1.000
_cell.length_c   1.000
_cell.angle_alpha   90.00
_cell.angle_beta   90.00
_cell.angle_gamma   90.00
#
_symmetry.space_group_name_H-M   'P 1'
#
loop_
_entity.id
_entity.type
_entity.pdbx_description
1 polymer ?
#
loop_
_entity_poly.entity_id
_entity_poly.type
_entity_poly.pdbx_seq_one_letter_code
_entity_poly.pdbx_strand_id
1 'polypeptide(L)'
;MTKRTFTNKSIFFWVSVLVAVNAAVLGFLLISNLSRDHGMKMIKTKEPLLIEGPNGDENYYVLPLGTTLYHDKSFPEGHDRYVVYVNHKGSIAHEDVPMKPEYGGSFIDPLWISNIDADALKEIFKRFPLTKDEVAAAIKANGITKDDLADIIRAMPD
;
A
#
# COMPACT_ATOMS: atom_id res chain seq x y z
N MET A 1 9.82 -29.41 -67.12
CA MET A 1 9.52 -28.05 -66.64
C MET A 1 8.17 -28.11 -65.95
N THR A 2 8.13 -28.37 -64.63
CA THR A 2 6.90 -28.73 -63.93
C THR A 2 6.63 -27.66 -62.86
N LYS A 3 5.75 -26.71 -63.16
CA LYS A 3 5.33 -25.66 -62.22
C LYS A 3 4.41 -26.30 -61.17
N ARG A 4 4.96 -26.60 -59.99
CA ARG A 4 4.18 -26.98 -58.80
C ARG A 4 3.46 -25.71 -58.32
N THR A 5 2.18 -25.59 -58.63
CA THR A 5 1.30 -24.58 -58.05
C THR A 5 1.20 -24.84 -56.56
N PHE A 6 1.99 -24.11 -55.76
CA PHE A 6 1.86 -24.10 -54.31
C PHE A 6 0.45 -23.59 -53.98
N THR A 7 -0.36 -24.50 -53.46
CA THR A 7 -1.80 -24.33 -53.29
C THR A 7 -2.09 -23.20 -52.31
N ASN A 8 -2.78 -22.17 -52.80
CA ASN A 8 -3.23 -20.98 -52.05
C ASN A 8 -3.85 -21.32 -50.67
N LYS A 9 -4.50 -22.48 -50.56
CA LYS A 9 -5.09 -23.02 -49.32
C LYS A 9 -4.10 -23.14 -48.15
N SER A 10 -2.83 -23.49 -48.41
CA SER A 10 -1.84 -23.62 -47.32
C SER A 10 -1.43 -22.26 -46.76
N ILE A 11 -1.35 -21.23 -47.61
CA ILE A 11 -1.04 -19.86 -47.19
C ILE A 11 -2.21 -19.30 -46.36
N PHE A 12 -3.45 -19.50 -46.82
CA PHE A 12 -4.63 -19.10 -46.04
C PHE A 12 -4.70 -19.81 -44.69
N PHE A 13 -4.31 -21.09 -44.61
CA PHE A 13 -4.25 -21.82 -43.35
C PHE A 13 -3.24 -21.19 -42.38
N TRP A 14 -2.01 -20.90 -42.84
CA TRP A 14 -0.97 -20.27 -42.00
C TRP A 14 -1.33 -18.85 -41.55
N VAL A 15 -1.97 -18.06 -42.42
CA VAL A 15 -2.46 -16.72 -42.05
C VAL A 15 -3.55 -16.82 -40.99
N SER A 16 -4.50 -17.75 -41.13
CA SER A 16 -5.55 -17.97 -40.12
C SER A 16 -4.97 -18.42 -38.77
N VAL A 17 -3.96 -19.30 -38.77
CA VAL A 17 -3.24 -19.70 -37.55
C VAL A 17 -2.56 -18.49 -36.90
N LEU A 18 -1.87 -17.65 -37.69
CA LEU A 18 -1.18 -16.47 -37.18
C LEU A 18 -2.17 -15.47 -36.55
N VAL A 19 -3.33 -15.25 -37.18
CA VAL A 19 -4.39 -14.38 -36.64
C VAL A 19 -4.96 -14.96 -35.35
N ALA A 20 -5.22 -16.27 -35.31
CA ALA A 20 -5.73 -16.93 -34.10
C ALA A 20 -4.74 -16.85 -32.93
N VAL A 21 -3.45 -17.03 -33.19
CA VAL A 21 -2.39 -16.88 -32.17
C VAL A 21 -2.33 -15.44 -31.68
N ASN A 22 -2.35 -14.44 -32.57
CA ASN A 22 -2.36 -13.04 -32.16
C ASN A 22 -3.61 -12.69 -31.36
N ALA A 23 -4.79 -13.18 -31.76
CA ALA A 23 -6.03 -12.98 -31.01
C ALA A 23 -5.98 -13.64 -29.63
N ALA A 24 -5.38 -14.83 -29.51
CA ALA A 24 -5.17 -15.50 -28.24
C ALA A 24 -4.19 -14.74 -27.33
N VAL A 25 -3.09 -14.22 -27.88
CA VAL A 25 -2.12 -13.38 -27.14
C VAL A 25 -2.78 -12.08 -26.68
N LEU A 26 -3.54 -11.41 -27.56
CA LEU A 26 -4.26 -10.19 -27.22
C LEU A 26 -5.32 -10.46 -26.15
N GLY A 27 -6.06 -11.57 -26.28
CA GLY A 27 -7.03 -12.02 -25.29
C GLY A 27 -6.38 -12.31 -23.93
N PHE A 28 -5.22 -12.96 -23.92
CA PHE A 28 -4.45 -13.21 -22.70
C PHE A 28 -3.95 -11.91 -22.05
N LEU A 29 -3.45 -10.95 -22.85
CA LEU A 29 -3.01 -9.64 -22.35
C LEU A 29 -4.19 -8.82 -21.79
N LEU A 30 -5.35 -8.87 -22.45
CA LEU A 30 -6.57 -8.21 -21.97
C LEU A 30 -7.09 -8.85 -20.69
N ILE A 31 -7.16 -10.19 -20.61
CA ILE A 31 -7.61 -10.90 -19.41
C ILE A 31 -6.64 -10.67 -18.25
N SER A 32 -5.33 -10.75 -18.47
CA SER A 32 -4.34 -10.51 -17.39
C SER A 32 -4.36 -9.07 -16.86
N ASN A 33 -4.64 -8.08 -17.72
CA ASN A 33 -4.85 -6.70 -17.27
C ASN A 33 -6.22 -6.49 -16.61
N LEU A 34 -7.29 -7.16 -17.06
CA LEU A 34 -8.62 -7.04 -16.47
C LEU A 34 -8.74 -7.79 -15.13
N SER A 35 -8.01 -8.90 -14.96
CA SER A 35 -7.97 -9.66 -13.71
C SER A 35 -7.21 -8.95 -12.58
N ARG A 36 -6.41 -7.91 -12.88
CA ARG A 36 -5.83 -7.04 -11.84
C ARG A 36 -6.87 -6.18 -11.13
N ASP A 37 -8.08 -6.06 -11.68
CA ASP A 37 -9.13 -5.18 -11.18
C ASP A 37 -10.22 -5.92 -10.36
N HIS A 38 -10.07 -7.23 -10.13
CA HIS A 38 -10.88 -7.92 -9.13
C HIS A 38 -10.37 -7.56 -7.72
N GLY A 39 -10.80 -6.37 -7.27
CA GLY A 39 -10.77 -5.87 -5.90
C GLY A 39 -9.53 -6.23 -5.10
N MET A 40 -8.52 -5.33 -5.13
CA MET A 40 -7.40 -5.39 -4.18
C MET A 40 -7.91 -5.79 -2.80
N LYS A 41 -7.33 -6.84 -2.21
CA LYS A 41 -7.77 -7.34 -0.91
C LYS A 41 -7.59 -6.21 0.12
N MET A 42 -8.69 -5.77 0.72
CA MET A 42 -8.67 -4.70 1.71
C MET A 42 -8.66 -5.28 3.10
N ILE A 43 -7.82 -4.72 3.98
CA ILE A 43 -7.85 -4.99 5.41
C ILE A 43 -7.98 -3.67 6.16
N LYS A 44 -8.71 -3.68 7.28
CA LYS A 44 -8.84 -2.52 8.16
C LYS A 44 -8.02 -2.77 9.41
N THR A 45 -7.15 -1.83 9.76
CA THR A 45 -6.30 -1.98 10.95
C THR A 45 -7.15 -1.98 12.21
N LYS A 46 -6.89 -2.94 13.11
CA LYS A 46 -7.51 -3.01 14.44
C LYS A 46 -6.66 -2.38 15.54
N GLU A 47 -5.46 -1.97 15.20
CA GLU A 47 -4.48 -1.34 16.05
C GLU A 47 -3.72 -0.28 15.26
N PRO A 48 -3.15 0.75 15.92
CA PRO A 48 -2.23 1.66 15.27
C PRO A 48 -0.98 0.93 14.79
N LEU A 49 -0.45 1.32 13.63
CA LEU A 49 0.80 0.78 13.09
C LEU A 49 1.88 1.86 13.14
N LEU A 50 3.10 1.46 13.45
CA LEU A 50 4.27 2.32 13.39
C LEU A 50 4.76 2.37 11.95
N ILE A 51 5.03 3.56 11.42
CA ILE A 51 5.73 3.74 10.15
C ILE A 51 7.17 4.11 10.50
N GLU A 52 8.11 3.33 9.99
CA GLU A 52 9.54 3.61 10.12
C GLU A 52 9.89 4.88 9.34
N GLY A 53 10.72 5.72 9.95
CA GLY A 53 11.13 6.96 9.34
C GLY A 53 11.96 6.78 8.07
N PRO A 54 11.83 7.69 7.10
CA PRO A 54 12.63 7.65 5.89
C PRO A 54 14.12 7.66 6.23
N ASN A 55 14.90 6.76 5.62
CA ASN A 55 16.34 6.59 5.84
C ASN A 55 16.77 6.27 7.29
N GLY A 56 15.89 5.66 8.09
CA GLY A 56 16.22 5.29 9.46
C GLY A 56 16.30 6.50 10.39
N ASP A 57 15.49 7.54 10.13
CA ASP A 57 15.32 8.62 11.10
C ASP A 57 14.83 8.06 12.45
N GLU A 58 15.14 8.77 13.54
CA GLU A 58 14.73 8.37 14.88
C GLU A 58 13.27 8.76 15.21
N ASN A 59 12.53 9.28 14.23
CA ASN A 59 11.16 9.70 14.40
C ASN A 59 10.23 8.52 14.16
N TYR A 60 9.18 8.48 14.96
CA TYR A 60 8.13 7.50 14.85
C TYR A 60 6.89 8.16 14.31
N TYR A 61 6.43 7.69 13.16
CA TYR A 61 5.16 8.09 12.57
C TYR A 61 4.15 6.99 12.83
N VAL A 62 2.86 7.35 12.94
CA VAL A 62 1.81 6.39 13.29
C VAL A 62 0.74 6.41 12.21
N LEU A 63 0.45 5.23 11.68
CA LEU A 63 -0.76 5.00 10.90
C LEU A 63 -1.93 4.77 11.86
N PRO A 64 -3.00 5.60 11.80
CA PRO A 64 -4.10 5.50 12.75
C PRO A 64 -4.80 4.14 12.71
N LEU A 65 -5.34 3.75 13.86
CA LEU A 65 -6.30 2.65 13.96
C LEU A 65 -7.48 2.89 13.03
N GLY A 66 -7.97 1.82 12.40
CA GLY A 66 -9.10 1.89 11.48
C GLY A 66 -8.72 2.35 10.07
N THR A 67 -7.44 2.48 9.75
CA THR A 67 -6.99 2.77 8.38
C THR A 67 -7.22 1.56 7.48
N THR A 68 -7.74 1.78 6.27
CA THR A 68 -7.90 0.73 5.26
C THR A 68 -6.61 0.60 4.45
N LEU A 69 -6.02 -0.59 4.48
CA LEU A 69 -4.87 -0.98 3.68
C LEU A 69 -5.34 -1.78 2.47
N TYR A 70 -4.84 -1.43 1.28
CA TYR A 70 -5.12 -2.13 0.03
C TYR A 70 -3.93 -3.00 -0.32
N HIS A 71 -4.12 -4.32 -0.36
CA HIS A 71 -3.04 -5.26 -0.70
C HIS A 71 -2.62 -5.07 -2.16
N ASP A 72 -1.34 -4.77 -2.37
CA ASP A 72 -0.76 -4.57 -3.70
C ASP A 72 0.01 -5.82 -4.14
N LYS A 73 0.95 -6.31 -3.31
CA LYS A 73 1.79 -7.45 -3.68
C LYS A 73 2.35 -8.19 -2.47
N SER A 74 2.43 -9.52 -2.57
CA SER A 74 3.19 -10.38 -1.66
C SER A 74 4.58 -10.69 -2.20
N PHE A 75 5.57 -10.73 -1.30
CA PHE A 75 6.97 -10.98 -1.62
C PHE A 75 7.40 -12.37 -1.11
N PRO A 76 8.23 -13.13 -1.86
CA PRO A 76 8.76 -14.43 -1.41
C PRO A 76 9.50 -14.38 -0.07
N GLU A 77 10.02 -13.21 0.29
CA GLU A 77 10.73 -12.90 1.53
C GLU A 77 9.80 -12.85 2.76
N GLY A 78 8.49 -13.03 2.59
CA GLY A 78 7.53 -13.16 3.69
C GLY A 78 6.89 -11.86 4.16
N HIS A 79 6.98 -10.80 3.38
CA HIS A 79 6.30 -9.52 3.64
C HIS A 79 5.31 -9.18 2.52
N ASP A 80 4.36 -8.32 2.85
CA ASP A 80 3.35 -7.80 1.94
C ASP A 80 3.52 -6.29 1.79
N ARG A 81 3.30 -5.78 0.59
CA ARG A 81 3.19 -4.35 0.33
C ARG A 81 1.71 -3.98 0.24
N TYR A 82 1.39 -2.90 0.94
CA TYR A 82 0.07 -2.30 0.97
C TYR A 82 0.11 -0.87 0.44
N VAL A 83 -1.00 -0.41 -0.12
CA VAL A 83 -1.23 0.97 -0.53
C VAL A 83 -2.20 1.62 0.45
N VAL A 84 -1.91 2.87 0.82
CA VAL A 84 -2.82 3.74 1.57
C VAL A 84 -3.18 4.92 0.68
N TYR A 85 -4.47 5.15 0.48
CA TYR A 85 -4.95 6.32 -0.25
C TYR A 85 -5.19 7.47 0.71
N VAL A 86 -4.56 8.61 0.42
CA VAL A 86 -4.76 9.86 1.16
C VAL A 86 -5.31 10.92 0.21
N ASN A 87 -6.32 11.64 0.67
CA ASN A 87 -6.82 12.81 -0.04
C ASN A 87 -6.11 14.05 0.50
N HIS A 88 -5.53 14.85 -0.39
CA HIS A 88 -4.94 16.14 -0.05
C HIS A 88 -5.69 17.27 -0.75
N LYS A 89 -5.90 18.38 -0.04
CA LYS A 89 -6.54 19.59 -0.60
C LYS A 89 -5.51 20.72 -0.64
N GLY A 90 -5.23 21.23 -1.84
CA GLY A 90 -4.28 22.32 -2.07
C GLY A 90 -2.95 21.83 -2.66
N SER A 91 -1.93 22.69 -2.61
CA SER A 91 -0.60 22.41 -3.16
C SER A 91 0.31 21.79 -2.11
N ILE A 92 1.09 20.79 -2.51
CA ILE A 92 2.11 20.14 -1.67
C ILE A 92 3.46 20.74 -2.04
N ALA A 93 4.24 21.19 -1.05
CA ALA A 93 5.65 21.50 -1.26
C ALA A 93 6.41 20.20 -1.53
N HIS A 94 7.06 20.09 -2.69
CA HIS A 94 7.68 18.86 -3.15
C HIS A 94 9.03 19.16 -3.81
N GLU A 95 9.87 18.13 -3.84
CA GLU A 95 11.04 18.06 -4.72
C GLU A 95 10.74 17.02 -5.81
N ASP A 96 11.13 17.33 -7.05
CA ASP A 96 10.98 16.38 -8.15
C ASP A 96 12.00 15.25 -8.02
N VAL A 97 11.52 14.01 -8.03
CA VAL A 97 12.37 12.82 -8.09
C VAL A 97 12.53 12.40 -9.55
N PRO A 98 13.68 12.63 -10.19
CA PRO A 98 13.85 12.33 -11.61
C PRO A 98 13.89 10.82 -11.85
N MET A 99 13.21 10.37 -12.90
CA MET A 99 13.27 8.98 -13.34
C MET A 99 14.67 8.63 -13.84
N LYS A 100 15.29 7.64 -13.21
CA LYS A 100 16.56 7.06 -13.67
C LYS A 100 16.30 5.79 -14.51
N PRO A 101 17.20 5.46 -15.45
CA PRO A 101 17.08 4.23 -16.26
C PRO A 101 16.98 2.95 -15.41
N GLU A 102 17.63 2.94 -14.25
CA GLU A 102 17.60 1.82 -13.28
C GLU A 102 16.21 1.55 -12.67
N TYR A 103 15.28 2.51 -12.73
CA TYR A 103 13.93 2.35 -12.19
C TYR A 103 12.96 1.65 -13.14
N GLY A 104 13.38 1.32 -14.37
CA GLY A 104 12.58 0.51 -15.29
C GLY A 104 11.18 1.07 -15.59
N GLY A 105 10.97 2.38 -15.42
CA GLY A 105 9.69 3.05 -15.63
C GLY A 105 8.75 3.08 -14.41
N SER A 106 9.14 2.55 -13.25
CA SER A 106 8.37 2.67 -12.00
C SER A 106 9.30 2.69 -10.79
N PHE A 107 9.42 3.85 -10.16
CA PHE A 107 10.14 4.00 -8.90
C PHE A 107 9.14 3.84 -7.74
N ILE A 108 9.35 2.82 -6.90
CA ILE A 108 8.56 2.59 -5.68
C ILE A 108 9.53 2.57 -4.51
N ASP A 109 9.36 3.53 -3.61
CA ASP A 109 10.16 3.69 -2.38
C ASP A 109 9.23 3.50 -1.16
N PRO A 110 9.00 2.25 -0.72
CA PRO A 110 8.02 1.96 0.33
C PRO A 110 8.59 2.26 1.72
N LEU A 111 7.76 2.84 2.58
CA LEU A 111 8.03 2.91 4.02
C LEU A 111 7.58 1.60 4.70
N TRP A 112 8.35 1.17 5.70
CA TRP A 112 8.05 -0.02 6.48
C TRP A 112 7.01 0.28 7.55
N ILE A 113 6.12 -0.68 7.77
CA ILE A 113 5.14 -0.64 8.85
C ILE A 113 5.30 -1.83 9.78
N SER A 114 5.19 -1.58 11.08
CA SER A 114 5.26 -2.60 12.13
C SER A 114 4.16 -2.39 13.17
N ASN A 115 3.78 -3.46 13.83
CA ASN A 115 2.81 -3.41 14.92
C ASN A 115 3.47 -2.74 16.13
N ILE A 116 2.70 -1.97 16.90
CA ILE A 116 3.21 -1.34 18.11
C ILE A 116 3.18 -2.36 19.25
N ASP A 117 4.35 -2.82 19.70
CA ASP A 117 4.44 -3.61 20.93
C ASP A 117 4.50 -2.73 22.19
N ALA A 118 4.25 -3.32 23.36
CA ALA A 118 4.14 -2.60 24.63
C ALA A 118 5.46 -1.92 25.06
N ASP A 119 6.61 -2.41 24.61
CA ASP A 119 7.92 -1.85 24.96
C ASP A 119 8.29 -0.72 24.00
N ALA A 120 8.02 -0.88 22.70
CA ALA A 120 8.09 0.19 21.70
C ALA A 120 7.18 1.36 22.09
N LEU A 121 5.97 1.08 22.59
CA LEU A 121 5.05 2.11 23.07
C LEU A 121 5.65 2.92 24.23
N LYS A 122 6.32 2.26 25.20
CA LYS A 122 7.00 2.96 26.30
C LYS A 122 8.13 3.85 25.78
N GLU A 123 8.93 3.38 24.83
CA GLU A 123 10.00 4.19 24.22
C GLU A 123 9.46 5.38 23.42
N ILE A 124 8.35 5.19 22.69
CA ILE A 124 7.65 6.27 21.98
C ILE A 124 7.14 7.31 22.98
N PHE A 125 6.50 6.88 24.08
CA PHE A 125 6.03 7.81 25.12
C PHE A 125 7.16 8.54 25.85
N LYS A 126 8.37 7.96 25.95
CA LYS A 126 9.54 8.68 26.48
C LYS A 126 10.01 9.80 25.56
N ARG A 127 9.82 9.66 24.25
CA ARG A 127 10.20 10.65 23.23
C ARG A 127 9.10 11.66 22.93
N PHE A 128 7.84 11.32 23.23
CA PHE A 128 6.76 12.30 23.22
C PHE A 128 6.98 13.33 24.33
N PRO A 129 6.92 14.64 24.03
CA PRO A 129 7.17 15.68 25.03
C PRO A 129 6.04 15.82 26.07
N LEU A 130 5.01 14.98 26.02
CA LEU A 130 3.82 15.11 26.86
C LEU A 130 4.02 14.43 28.22
N THR A 131 4.34 15.25 29.21
CA THR A 131 4.28 14.86 30.63
C THR A 131 2.84 14.51 31.04
N LYS A 132 2.66 13.79 32.16
CA LYS A 132 1.33 13.47 32.71
C LYS A 132 0.44 14.71 32.85
N ASP A 133 1.05 15.84 33.19
CA ASP A 133 0.36 17.12 33.37
C ASP A 133 -0.07 17.73 32.03
N GLU A 134 0.73 17.59 30.98
CA GLU A 134 0.37 18.03 29.62
C GLU A 134 -0.68 17.14 28.98
N VAL A 135 -0.64 15.82 29.23
CA VAL A 135 -1.73 14.91 28.85
C VAL A 135 -3.01 15.31 29.57
N ALA A 136 -2.95 15.55 30.88
CA ALA A 136 -4.12 16.02 31.65
C ALA A 136 -4.64 17.38 31.15
N ALA A 137 -3.74 18.30 30.77
CA ALA A 137 -4.10 19.60 30.23
C ALA A 137 -4.74 19.49 28.83
N ALA A 138 -4.21 18.65 27.95
CA ALA A 138 -4.76 18.39 26.62
C ALA A 138 -6.15 17.74 26.70
N ILE A 139 -6.32 16.76 27.60
CA ILE A 139 -7.59 16.09 27.87
C ILE A 139 -8.61 17.10 28.40
N LYS A 140 -8.23 17.93 29.37
CA LYS A 140 -9.08 18.99 29.93
C LYS A 140 -9.45 20.06 28.89
N ALA A 141 -8.52 20.44 28.01
CA ALA A 141 -8.74 21.41 26.95
C ALA A 141 -9.74 20.90 25.90
N ASN A 142 -9.79 19.59 25.68
CA ASN A 142 -10.74 18.94 24.78
C ASN A 142 -12.11 18.67 25.43
N GLY A 143 -12.34 19.17 26.66
CA GLY A 143 -13.60 19.03 27.38
C GLY A 143 -13.85 17.64 27.97
N ILE A 144 -12.86 16.74 27.95
CA ILE A 144 -12.95 15.40 28.54
C ILE A 144 -12.86 15.54 30.07
N THR A 145 -13.87 15.07 30.78
CA THR A 145 -13.94 15.11 32.24
C THR A 145 -13.25 13.90 32.87
N LYS A 146 -13.09 13.93 34.20
CA LYS A 146 -12.56 12.77 34.95
C LYS A 146 -13.46 11.54 34.84
N ASP A 147 -14.76 11.75 34.70
CA ASP A 147 -15.73 10.67 34.57
C ASP A 147 -15.65 10.04 33.18
N ASP A 148 -15.50 10.86 32.13
CA ASP A 148 -15.25 10.37 30.76
C ASP A 148 -13.94 9.56 30.68
N LEU A 149 -12.89 10.02 31.38
CA LEU A 149 -11.63 9.28 31.53
C LEU A 149 -11.83 7.93 32.23
N ALA A 150 -12.61 7.90 33.31
CA ALA A 150 -12.92 6.67 34.03
C ALA A 150 -13.72 5.70 33.15
N ASP A 151 -14.62 6.22 32.32
CA ASP A 151 -15.41 5.42 31.38
C ASP A 151 -14.57 4.89 30.22
N ILE A 152 -13.63 5.68 29.70
CA ILE A 152 -12.62 5.20 28.73
C ILE A 152 -11.79 4.07 29.33
N ILE A 153 -11.33 4.21 30.59
CA ILE A 153 -10.55 3.17 31.27
C ILE A 153 -11.37 1.89 31.47
N ARG A 154 -12.65 2.02 31.85
CA ARG A 154 -13.56 0.87 31.99
C ARG A 154 -13.90 0.20 30.67
N ALA A 155 -13.88 0.94 29.56
CA ALA A 155 -14.18 0.44 28.23
C ALA A 155 -12.94 -0.14 27.50
N MET A 156 -11.74 0.01 28.05
CA MET A 156 -10.55 -0.62 27.50
C MET A 156 -10.62 -2.15 27.69
N PRO A 157 -10.39 -2.95 26.63
CA PRO A 157 -10.25 -4.40 26.77
C PRO A 157 -9.00 -4.72 27.60
N ASP A 158 -9.09 -5.79 28.42
CA ASP A 158 -7.97 -6.33 29.21
C ASP A 158 -6.76 -6.72 28.34
#